data_AF-X1N0S0-F1
#
_entry.id   AF-X1N0S0-F1
#
_cell.length_a   1.000
_cell.length_b   1.000
_cell.length_c   1.000
_cell.angle_alpha   90.00
_cell.angle_beta   90.00
_cell.angle_gamma   90.00
#
_symmetry.space_group_name_H-M   'P 1'
#
loop_
_entity.id
_entity.type
_entity.pdbx_description
1 polymer ?
#
loop_
_entity_poly.entity_id
_entity_poly.type
_entity_poly.pdbx_seq_one_letter_code
_entity_poly.pdbx_strand_id
1 'polypeptide(L)'
;VFPESGLTLCLGSDYKGEIKKAMLRQVMYWAKQQGNLGLHAASKIMRVYRSRKLKDFGFLLFGLSATGKTTLSCHSHWLRTPERVVIRQDDVVILKSDGSAIGTEESFYMKTEGLDPSSQPLLYAAAISPRAILENVHVDPETGKVDFFDTTLTSNGRAMVKRRDIAFTDNEIDLEKVDFILFINRRYDVLPPVVRLTPEWAAAAFMLGESVETSAGDPTQVGKQLRVVGTNPFIVGSQDEEGNIFLNILRNNPDIQSF
;
A
#
# COMPACT_ATOMS: atom_id res chain seq x y z
N VAL A 1 -11.76 19.11 3.31
CA VAL A 1 -10.78 19.13 2.21
C VAL A 1 -11.36 20.00 1.11
N PHE A 2 -10.63 21.01 0.66
CA PHE A 2 -11.04 21.95 -0.40
C PHE A 2 -10.09 21.78 -1.59
N PRO A 3 -10.24 20.69 -2.37
CA PRO A 3 -9.21 20.20 -3.27
C PRO A 3 -8.92 21.15 -4.44
N GLU A 4 -9.93 21.88 -4.90
CA GLU A 4 -9.84 22.88 -5.98
C GLU A 4 -8.96 24.08 -5.58
N SER A 5 -8.96 24.44 -4.29
CA SER A 5 -8.15 25.53 -3.74
C SER A 5 -6.79 25.07 -3.20
N GLY A 6 -6.50 23.76 -3.23
CA GLY A 6 -5.29 23.20 -2.63
C GLY A 6 -5.23 23.30 -1.10
N LEU A 7 -6.37 23.45 -0.42
CA LEU A 7 -6.45 23.67 1.02
C LEU A 7 -7.04 22.45 1.74
N THR A 8 -6.32 21.93 2.72
CA THR A 8 -6.86 20.99 3.70
C THR A 8 -6.65 21.51 5.11
N LEU A 9 -7.71 21.48 5.93
CA LEU A 9 -7.69 21.89 7.32
C LEU A 9 -7.82 20.64 8.20
N CYS A 10 -6.85 20.41 9.07
CA CYS A 10 -6.89 19.41 10.13
C CYS A 10 -6.97 20.15 11.46
N LEU A 11 -8.09 20.04 12.17
CA LEU A 11 -8.35 20.76 13.42
C LEU A 11 -8.63 19.77 14.55
N GLY A 12 -8.02 20.00 15.72
CA GLY A 12 -8.31 19.27 16.95
C GLY A 12 -7.73 17.86 17.08
N SER A 13 -7.12 17.31 16.03
CA SER A 13 -6.43 16.00 16.07
C SER A 13 -4.91 16.17 16.15
N ASP A 14 -4.27 15.43 17.06
CA ASP A 14 -2.82 15.26 17.16
C ASP A 14 -2.31 14.00 16.45
N TYR A 15 -3.22 13.14 15.96
CA TYR A 15 -2.88 11.93 15.20
C TYR A 15 -2.25 12.27 13.85
N LYS A 16 -1.00 11.87 13.64
CA LYS A 16 -0.22 12.23 12.44
C LYS A 16 -0.76 11.64 11.13
N GLY A 17 -1.53 10.56 11.23
CA GLY A 17 -2.22 9.98 10.08
C GLY A 17 -3.15 10.96 9.36
N GLU A 18 -3.75 11.92 10.08
CA GLU A 18 -4.59 12.96 9.48
C GLU A 18 -3.77 13.87 8.54
N ILE A 19 -2.60 14.34 9.01
CA ILE A 19 -1.71 15.20 8.22
C ILE A 19 -1.18 14.46 7.00
N LYS A 20 -0.76 13.19 7.19
CA LYS A 20 -0.31 12.32 6.09
C LYS A 20 -1.38 12.19 5.01
N LYS A 21 -2.59 11.74 5.40
CA LYS A 21 -3.67 11.47 4.45
C LYS A 21 -4.22 12.75 3.83
N ALA A 22 -4.23 13.88 4.54
CA ALA A 22 -4.60 15.17 3.98
C ALA A 22 -3.78 15.51 2.72
N MET A 23 -2.45 15.39 2.79
CA MET A 23 -1.56 15.66 1.65
C MET A 23 -1.75 14.65 0.52
N LEU A 24 -1.81 13.35 0.85
CA LEU A 24 -1.96 12.30 -0.16
C LEU A 24 -3.29 12.42 -0.91
N ARG A 25 -4.38 12.77 -0.23
CA ARG A 25 -5.69 13.03 -0.86
C ARG A 25 -5.61 14.15 -1.88
N GLN A 26 -4.90 15.23 -1.56
CA GLN A 26 -4.73 16.36 -2.47
C GLN A 26 -3.92 15.96 -3.72
N VAL A 27 -2.83 15.21 -3.54
CA VAL A 27 -1.99 14.72 -4.65
C VAL A 27 -2.78 13.77 -5.55
N MET A 28 -3.55 12.83 -4.98
CA MET A 28 -4.40 11.93 -5.76
C MET A 28 -5.46 12.69 -6.57
N TYR A 29 -6.08 13.71 -5.98
CA TYR A 29 -7.04 14.55 -6.68
C TYR A 29 -6.39 15.29 -7.86
N TRP A 30 -5.25 15.94 -7.67
CA TRP A 30 -4.54 16.63 -8.76
C TRP A 30 -4.06 15.69 -9.85
N ALA A 31 -3.56 14.50 -9.48
CA ALA A 31 -3.18 13.47 -10.43
C ALA A 31 -4.38 13.05 -11.30
N LYS A 32 -5.56 12.89 -10.71
CA LYS A 32 -6.81 12.61 -11.43
C LYS A 32 -7.15 13.69 -12.46
N GLN A 33 -7.03 14.97 -12.10
CA GLN A 33 -7.28 16.07 -13.03
C GLN A 33 -6.32 16.07 -14.24
N GLN A 34 -5.21 15.32 -14.17
CA GLN A 34 -4.23 15.15 -15.24
C GLN A 34 -4.38 13.81 -15.97
N GLY A 35 -5.46 13.06 -15.74
CA GLY A 35 -5.68 11.74 -16.33
C GLY A 35 -4.82 10.61 -15.76
N ASN A 36 -4.16 10.85 -14.63
CA ASN A 36 -3.45 9.84 -13.84
C ASN A 36 -4.34 9.35 -12.69
N LEU A 37 -3.92 8.32 -11.96
CA LEU A 37 -4.76 7.70 -10.94
C LEU A 37 -4.03 7.54 -9.62
N GLY A 38 -4.62 8.09 -8.55
CA GLY A 38 -4.15 7.92 -7.19
C GLY A 38 -4.60 6.60 -6.58
N LEU A 39 -3.66 5.71 -6.31
CA LEU A 39 -3.95 4.36 -5.83
C LEU A 39 -3.47 4.18 -4.39
N HIS A 40 -4.34 3.61 -3.56
CA HIS A 40 -3.95 3.08 -2.25
C HIS A 40 -3.42 1.65 -2.44
N ALA A 41 -2.17 1.54 -2.90
CA ALA A 41 -1.52 0.29 -3.27
C ALA A 41 -0.04 0.32 -2.87
N ALA A 42 0.46 -0.84 -2.46
CA ALA A 42 1.89 -1.02 -2.29
C ALA A 42 2.55 -1.26 -3.65
N SER A 43 3.83 -0.94 -3.78
CA SER A 43 4.59 -1.18 -5.00
C SER A 43 5.96 -1.80 -4.72
N LYS A 44 6.40 -2.65 -5.65
CA LYS A 44 7.72 -3.28 -5.61
C LYS A 44 8.20 -3.65 -7.00
N ILE A 45 9.51 -3.84 -7.14
CA ILE A 45 10.13 -4.50 -8.27
C ILE A 45 10.49 -5.92 -7.87
N MET A 46 10.28 -6.87 -8.77
CA MET A 46 10.85 -8.20 -8.69
C MET A 46 11.86 -8.38 -9.84
N ARG A 47 13.12 -8.60 -9.48
CA ARG A 47 14.23 -8.84 -10.41
C ARG A 47 14.47 -10.34 -10.51
N VAL A 48 14.14 -10.94 -11.65
CA VAL A 48 14.21 -12.40 -11.87
C VAL A 48 14.75 -12.74 -13.25
N TYR A 49 15.28 -13.96 -13.40
CA TYR A 49 15.68 -14.48 -14.70
C TYR A 49 14.47 -14.85 -15.54
N ARG A 50 14.35 -14.21 -16.72
CA ARG A 50 13.40 -14.60 -17.75
C ARG A 50 14.13 -14.75 -19.08
N SER A 51 14.00 -15.91 -19.69
CA SER A 51 14.70 -16.24 -20.95
C SER A 51 16.21 -16.00 -20.86
N ARG A 52 16.83 -16.47 -19.76
CA ARG A 52 18.27 -16.32 -19.43
C ARG A 52 18.78 -14.88 -19.28
N LYS A 53 17.89 -13.89 -19.16
CA LYS A 53 18.24 -12.50 -18.86
C LYS A 53 17.62 -12.08 -17.55
N LEU A 54 18.39 -11.41 -16.70
CA LEU A 54 17.87 -10.79 -15.49
C LEU A 54 17.01 -9.60 -15.91
N LYS A 55 15.75 -9.57 -15.48
CA LYS A 55 14.78 -8.53 -15.82
C LYS A 55 14.02 -8.07 -14.58
N ASP A 56 13.67 -6.79 -14.59
CA ASP A 56 12.81 -6.18 -13.59
C ASP A 56 11.35 -6.27 -14.03
N PHE A 57 10.48 -6.53 -13.07
CA PHE A 57 9.03 -6.51 -13.23
C PHE A 57 8.44 -5.65 -12.12
N GLY A 58 7.68 -4.61 -12.50
CA GLY A 58 7.01 -3.71 -11.58
C GLY A 58 5.65 -4.27 -11.14
N PHE A 59 5.38 -4.22 -9.84
CA PHE A 59 4.14 -4.70 -9.24
C PHE A 59 3.44 -3.58 -8.49
N LEU A 60 2.12 -3.48 -8.68
CA LEU A 60 1.21 -2.77 -7.80
C LEU A 60 0.33 -3.79 -7.07
N LEU A 61 0.21 -3.66 -5.75
CA LEU A 61 -0.52 -4.57 -4.88
C LEU A 61 -1.65 -3.82 -4.16
N PHE A 62 -2.88 -4.11 -4.56
CA PHE A 62 -4.10 -3.61 -3.95
C PHE A 62 -4.55 -4.50 -2.80
N GLY A 63 -5.11 -3.89 -1.77
CA GLY A 63 -5.66 -4.60 -0.63
C GLY A 63 -5.91 -3.66 0.55
N LEU A 64 -7.06 -3.82 1.20
CA LEU A 64 -7.36 -3.11 2.43
C LEU A 64 -6.45 -3.56 3.59
N SER A 65 -6.52 -2.82 4.70
CA SER A 65 -5.75 -3.11 5.90
C SER A 65 -5.91 -4.58 6.33
N ALA A 66 -4.78 -5.21 6.67
CA ALA A 66 -4.68 -6.61 7.10
C ALA A 66 -5.20 -7.69 6.12
N THR A 67 -5.35 -7.40 4.82
CA THR A 67 -5.57 -8.46 3.81
C THR A 67 -4.30 -9.22 3.45
N GLY A 68 -3.12 -8.65 3.74
CA GLY A 68 -1.80 -9.21 3.40
C GLY A 68 -0.96 -8.33 2.47
N LYS A 69 -1.43 -7.12 2.12
CA LYS A 69 -0.71 -6.15 1.27
C LYS A 69 0.73 -5.91 1.72
N THR A 70 0.93 -5.48 2.97
CA THR A 70 2.27 -5.18 3.50
C THR A 70 3.14 -6.43 3.60
N THR A 71 2.54 -7.57 3.95
CA THR A 71 3.25 -8.85 3.98
C THR A 71 3.78 -9.20 2.59
N LEU A 72 2.94 -9.15 1.55
CA LEU A 72 3.34 -9.45 0.17
C LEU A 72 4.30 -8.41 -0.41
N SER A 73 4.11 -7.12 -0.11
CA SER A 73 5.00 -6.06 -0.59
C SER A 73 6.41 -6.23 -0.04
N CYS A 74 6.54 -6.54 1.26
CA CYS A 74 7.82 -6.67 1.94
C CYS A 74 8.46 -8.06 1.89
N HIS A 75 7.73 -9.10 1.45
CA HIS A 75 8.28 -10.46 1.37
C HIS A 75 9.37 -10.57 0.28
N SER A 76 10.46 -11.28 0.57
CA SER A 76 11.57 -11.50 -0.38
C SER A 76 11.25 -12.53 -1.47
N HIS A 77 10.15 -13.28 -1.29
CA HIS A 77 9.76 -14.44 -2.10
C HIS A 77 10.87 -15.50 -2.20
N TRP A 78 11.70 -15.57 -1.14
CA TRP A 78 12.86 -16.47 -1.05
C TRP A 78 13.87 -16.33 -2.20
N LEU A 79 13.82 -15.22 -2.93
CA LEU A 79 14.76 -14.92 -4.01
C LEU A 79 16.18 -14.76 -3.44
N ARG A 80 17.17 -15.20 -4.22
CA ARG A 80 18.60 -15.12 -3.89
C ARG A 80 19.35 -14.42 -5.01
N THR A 81 20.40 -13.68 -4.64
CA THR A 81 21.27 -12.97 -5.58
C THR A 81 21.68 -13.85 -6.76
N PRO A 82 21.59 -13.36 -8.02
CA PRO A 82 21.30 -11.97 -8.40
C PRO A 82 19.81 -11.61 -8.47
N GLU A 83 18.90 -12.56 -8.25
CA GLU A 83 17.46 -12.28 -8.15
C GLU A 83 17.13 -11.64 -6.81
N ARG A 84 16.20 -10.69 -6.82
CA ARG A 84 15.83 -9.95 -5.60
C ARG A 84 14.51 -9.23 -5.76
N VAL A 85 14.00 -8.75 -4.64
CA VAL A 85 12.94 -7.74 -4.62
C VAL A 85 13.54 -6.36 -4.34
N VAL A 86 12.85 -5.32 -4.80
CA VAL A 86 13.11 -3.93 -4.40
C VAL A 86 11.77 -3.30 -4.00
N ILE A 87 11.62 -2.99 -2.72
CA ILE A 87 10.41 -2.38 -2.15
C ILE A 87 10.40 -0.89 -2.51
N ARG A 88 9.26 -0.38 -2.99
CA ARG A 88 9.08 1.00 -3.47
C ARG A 88 8.14 1.80 -2.55
N GLN A 89 6.87 1.42 -2.47
CA GLN A 89 5.84 2.07 -1.62
C GLN A 89 5.00 1.05 -0.84
N ASP A 90 4.40 1.47 0.26
CA ASP A 90 3.44 0.68 1.04
C ASP A 90 2.02 1.28 1.08
N ASP A 91 1.84 2.51 0.62
CA ASP A 91 0.60 3.29 0.79
C ASP A 91 0.08 3.88 -0.52
N VAL A 92 0.50 5.09 -0.91
CA VAL A 92 -0.05 5.77 -2.10
C VAL A 92 0.96 5.81 -3.25
N VAL A 93 0.49 5.41 -4.42
CA VAL A 93 1.21 5.52 -5.70
C VAL A 93 0.34 6.22 -6.73
N ILE A 94 0.95 6.98 -7.63
CA ILE A 94 0.26 7.61 -8.75
C ILE A 94 0.53 6.80 -10.02
N LEU A 95 -0.45 6.02 -10.46
CA LEU A 95 -0.38 5.31 -11.73
C LEU A 95 -0.60 6.30 -12.87
N LYS A 96 0.37 6.41 -13.77
CA LYS A 96 0.32 7.33 -14.90
C LYS A 96 -0.37 6.72 -16.11
N SER A 97 -0.85 7.59 -17.00
CA SER A 97 -1.47 7.20 -18.27
C SER A 97 -0.56 6.34 -19.17
N ASP A 98 0.76 6.51 -19.06
CA ASP A 98 1.80 5.78 -19.80
C ASP A 98 2.17 4.42 -19.18
N GLY A 99 1.50 4.00 -18.11
CA GLY A 99 1.76 2.72 -17.44
C GLY A 99 2.94 2.71 -16.47
N SER A 100 3.63 3.85 -16.27
CA SER A 100 4.59 4.03 -15.15
C SER A 100 3.84 4.41 -13.86
N ALA A 101 4.52 4.34 -12.71
CA ALA A 101 3.94 4.79 -11.45
C ALA A 101 4.93 5.61 -10.61
N ILE A 102 4.45 6.72 -10.05
CA ILE A 102 5.23 7.61 -9.17
C ILE A 102 4.94 7.26 -7.72
N GLY A 103 6.00 7.11 -6.92
CA GLY A 103 5.89 6.96 -5.46
C GLY A 103 5.67 8.32 -4.78
N THR A 104 4.93 8.33 -3.67
CA THR A 104 4.59 9.59 -2.99
C THR A 104 5.41 9.87 -1.73
N GLU A 105 6.11 8.87 -1.18
CA GLU A 105 6.73 8.98 0.15
C GLU A 105 8.13 8.33 0.24
N GLU A 106 9.04 8.97 0.99
CA GLU A 106 10.38 8.45 1.30
C GLU A 106 10.42 7.71 2.67
N SER A 107 9.24 7.43 3.25
CA SER A 107 9.08 6.92 4.60
C SER A 107 7.81 6.09 4.69
N PHE A 108 7.80 5.09 5.57
CA PHE A 108 6.64 4.24 5.80
C PHE A 108 5.95 4.65 7.09
N TYR A 109 4.61 4.63 7.08
CA TYR A 109 3.78 4.88 8.25
C TYR A 109 3.08 3.59 8.66
N MET A 110 3.88 2.69 9.23
CA MET A 110 3.50 1.31 9.46
C MET A 110 2.77 1.14 10.78
N LYS A 111 1.82 0.18 10.82
CA LYS A 111 1.17 -0.26 12.04
C LYS A 111 2.15 -1.12 12.84
N THR A 112 2.19 -0.94 14.16
CA THR A 112 3.14 -1.63 15.05
C THR A 112 2.52 -2.72 15.90
N GLU A 113 1.18 -2.83 15.94
CA GLU A 113 0.49 -3.88 16.68
C GLU A 113 0.98 -5.27 16.26
N GLY A 114 1.40 -6.07 17.25
CA GLY A 114 1.84 -7.45 17.03
C GLY A 114 3.12 -7.56 16.19
N LEU A 115 3.88 -6.47 16.08
CA LEU A 115 5.14 -6.47 15.36
C LEU A 115 6.16 -7.33 16.10
N ASP A 116 6.58 -8.40 15.43
CA ASP A 116 7.39 -9.45 16.02
C ASP A 116 8.61 -9.75 15.13
N PRO A 117 9.82 -9.92 15.71
CA PRO A 117 11.04 -10.14 14.94
C PRO A 117 11.07 -11.49 14.21
N SER A 118 10.31 -12.50 14.63
CA SER A 118 10.30 -13.81 13.98
C SER A 118 9.42 -13.83 12.72
N SER A 119 8.26 -13.17 12.77
CA SER A 119 7.30 -13.13 11.67
C SER A 119 7.51 -11.95 10.72
N GLN A 120 7.97 -10.81 11.23
CA GLN A 120 8.09 -9.55 10.50
C GLN A 120 9.46 -8.87 10.71
N PRO A 121 10.59 -9.58 10.50
CA PRO A 121 11.93 -9.10 10.87
C PRO A 121 12.30 -7.75 10.24
N LEU A 122 11.92 -7.52 8.98
CA LEU A 122 12.22 -6.29 8.23
C LEU A 122 11.54 -5.07 8.85
N LEU A 123 10.26 -5.22 9.16
CA LEU A 123 9.43 -4.17 9.72
C LEU A 123 9.81 -3.91 11.19
N TYR A 124 10.08 -4.98 11.95
CA TYR A 124 10.56 -4.88 13.32
C TYR A 124 11.89 -4.11 13.40
N ALA A 125 12.87 -4.49 12.58
CA ALA A 125 14.17 -3.82 12.53
C ALA A 125 14.06 -2.32 12.20
N ALA A 126 13.16 -1.95 11.27
CA ALA A 126 12.91 -0.56 10.94
C ALA A 126 12.24 0.20 12.10
N ALA A 127 11.30 -0.42 12.80
CA ALA A 127 10.58 0.19 13.93
C ALA A 127 11.49 0.43 15.16
N ILE A 128 12.52 -0.39 15.36
CA ILE A 128 13.53 -0.18 16.43
C ILE A 128 14.75 0.64 15.98
N SER A 129 14.74 1.17 14.75
CA SER A 129 15.81 2.07 14.28
C SER A 129 15.86 3.33 15.14
N PRO A 130 17.05 3.89 15.47
CA PRO A 130 17.16 5.14 16.20
C PRO A 130 16.59 6.36 15.43
N ARG A 131 16.23 6.17 14.16
CA ARG A 131 15.58 7.19 13.30
C ARG A 131 14.06 7.02 13.24
N ALA A 132 13.51 5.98 13.85
CA ALA A 132 12.07 5.75 13.90
C ALA A 132 11.40 6.74 14.86
N ILE A 133 10.20 7.18 14.50
CA ILE A 133 9.32 7.94 15.40
C ILE A 133 8.11 7.07 15.67
N LEU A 134 7.88 6.74 16.93
CA LEU A 134 6.76 5.92 17.38
C LEU A 134 5.61 6.79 17.88
N GLU A 135 4.38 6.30 17.72
CA GLU A 135 3.15 6.97 18.12
C GLU A 135 2.23 5.93 18.78
N ASN A 136 1.78 6.21 20.00
CA ASN A 136 0.86 5.38 20.78
C ASN A 136 1.31 3.90 20.94
N VAL A 137 2.59 3.70 21.24
CA VAL A 137 3.16 2.40 21.63
C VAL A 137 3.47 2.39 23.13
N HIS A 138 3.41 1.22 23.76
CA HIS A 138 3.85 1.09 25.15
C HIS A 138 5.38 1.15 25.22
N VAL A 139 5.90 1.91 26.19
CA VAL A 139 7.32 1.98 26.50
C VAL A 139 7.50 1.72 27.98
N ASP A 140 8.29 0.69 28.29
CA ASP A 140 8.65 0.36 29.66
C ASP A 140 9.47 1.52 30.26
N PRO A 141 9.03 2.12 31.38
CA PRO A 141 9.64 3.33 31.91
C PRO A 141 11.02 3.11 32.53
N GLU A 142 11.37 1.88 32.91
CA GLU A 142 12.65 1.56 33.54
C GLU A 142 13.73 1.22 32.51
N THR A 143 13.34 0.51 31.45
CA THR A 143 14.25 -0.04 30.44
C THR A 143 14.23 0.74 29.12
N GLY A 144 13.20 1.56 28.88
CA GLY A 144 12.95 2.22 27.59
C GLY A 144 12.56 1.25 26.47
N LYS A 145 12.30 -0.02 26.80
CA LYS A 145 11.94 -1.04 25.81
C LYS A 145 10.50 -0.82 25.34
N VAL A 146 10.32 -0.87 24.03
CA VAL A 146 9.00 -0.80 23.40
C VAL A 146 8.34 -2.17 23.45
N ASP A 147 7.08 -2.23 23.89
CA ASP A 147 6.23 -3.41 23.79
C ASP A 147 5.17 -3.20 22.70
N PHE A 148 5.32 -3.91 21.58
CA PHE A 148 4.41 -3.86 20.44
C PHE A 148 3.16 -4.76 20.59
N PHE A 149 3.10 -5.56 21.66
CA PHE A 149 1.94 -6.40 21.98
C PHE A 149 0.98 -5.73 22.97
N ASP A 150 1.45 -4.76 23.75
CA ASP A 150 0.59 -3.98 24.63
C ASP A 150 -0.25 -2.98 23.81
N THR A 151 -1.54 -3.29 23.71
CA THR A 151 -2.56 -2.49 23.02
C THR A 151 -3.56 -1.85 23.99
N THR A 152 -3.21 -1.74 25.28
CA THR A 152 -4.10 -1.25 26.36
C THR A 152 -4.72 0.11 26.04
N LEU A 153 -3.96 1.02 25.41
CA LEU A 153 -4.47 2.33 24.96
C LEU A 153 -5.10 2.26 23.56
N THR A 154 -4.46 1.53 22.65
CA THR A 154 -4.92 1.39 21.27
C THR A 154 -4.25 0.23 20.56
N SER A 155 -4.98 -0.44 19.66
CA SER A 155 -4.42 -1.37 18.68
C SER A 155 -3.83 -0.65 17.46
N ASN A 156 -3.96 0.68 17.37
CA ASN A 156 -3.49 1.48 16.23
C ASN A 156 -2.17 2.20 16.51
N GLY A 157 -1.25 1.57 17.25
CA GLY A 157 0.12 2.06 17.38
C GLY A 157 0.82 2.16 16.01
N ARG A 158 1.66 3.18 15.83
CA ARG A 158 2.31 3.50 14.56
C ARG A 158 3.81 3.75 14.70
N ALA A 159 4.54 3.46 13.63
CA ALA A 159 5.92 3.85 13.44
C ALA A 159 6.10 4.59 12.12
N MET A 160 6.74 5.76 12.17
CA MET A 160 7.27 6.45 11.00
C MET A 160 8.74 6.09 10.85
N VAL A 161 9.07 5.37 9.79
CA VAL A 161 10.42 4.86 9.53
C VAL A 161 10.90 5.33 8.16
N LYS A 162 12.20 5.59 7.98
CA LYS A 162 12.70 5.92 6.64
C LYS A 162 12.73 4.66 5.79
N ARG A 163 12.42 4.77 4.49
CA ARG A 163 12.49 3.62 3.58
C ARG A 163 13.86 2.94 3.62
N ARG A 164 14.94 3.72 3.71
CA ARG A 164 16.33 3.23 3.85
C ARG A 164 16.62 2.42 5.14
N ASP A 165 15.73 2.42 6.13
CA ASP A 165 15.83 1.52 7.30
C ASP A 165 15.27 0.12 7.01
N ILE A 166 14.49 -0.02 5.94
CA ILE A 166 13.87 -1.28 5.54
C ILE A 166 14.79 -1.93 4.50
N ALA A 167 15.21 -3.17 4.75
CA ALA A 167 16.04 -3.88 3.79
C ALA A 167 15.29 -4.13 2.47
N PHE A 168 16.04 -4.42 1.41
CA PHE A 168 15.51 -4.59 0.05
C PHE A 168 14.88 -3.30 -0.52
N THR A 169 15.42 -2.14 -0.16
CA THR A 169 15.08 -0.84 -0.76
C THR A 169 16.31 -0.30 -1.50
N ASP A 170 16.09 0.65 -2.42
CA ASP A 170 17.16 1.46 -3.01
C ASP A 170 16.77 2.96 -2.95
N ASN A 171 17.49 3.85 -3.64
CA ASN A 171 17.26 5.30 -3.60
C ASN A 171 16.06 5.79 -4.42
N GLU A 172 15.41 4.93 -5.20
CA GLU A 172 14.26 5.27 -6.05
C GLU A 172 12.93 4.86 -5.37
N ILE A 173 11.86 5.63 -5.62
CA ILE A 173 10.48 5.32 -5.19
C ILE A 173 9.53 5.01 -6.34
N ASP A 174 9.95 5.31 -7.55
CA ASP A 174 9.13 5.19 -8.74
C ASP A 174 9.25 3.80 -9.38
N LEU A 175 8.23 3.45 -10.16
CA LEU A 175 8.24 2.34 -11.09
C LEU A 175 8.24 2.90 -12.50
N GLU A 176 9.34 2.72 -13.23
CA GLU A 176 9.43 3.11 -14.64
C GLU A 176 8.39 2.40 -15.52
N LYS A 177 8.01 1.18 -15.13
CA LYS A 177 6.94 0.40 -15.76
C LYS A 177 6.23 -0.44 -14.71
N VAL A 178 4.91 -0.45 -14.78
CA VAL A 178 4.08 -1.45 -14.10
C VAL A 178 3.90 -2.62 -15.07
N ASP A 179 4.22 -3.84 -14.63
CA ASP A 179 3.98 -5.06 -15.41
C ASP A 179 2.79 -5.85 -14.85
N PHE A 180 2.58 -5.76 -13.54
CA PHE A 180 1.59 -6.55 -12.83
C PHE A 180 0.78 -5.70 -11.85
N ILE A 181 -0.53 -5.86 -11.88
CA ILE A 181 -1.46 -5.33 -10.88
C ILE A 181 -2.14 -6.49 -10.19
N LEU A 182 -2.05 -6.55 -8.86
CA LEU A 182 -2.58 -7.65 -8.07
C LEU A 182 -3.67 -7.15 -7.12
N PHE A 183 -4.85 -7.73 -7.16
CA PHE A 183 -5.96 -7.50 -6.24
C PHE A 183 -5.97 -8.57 -5.15
N ILE A 184 -5.53 -8.22 -3.94
CA ILE A 184 -5.47 -9.17 -2.81
C ILE A 184 -6.84 -9.24 -2.13
N ASN A 185 -7.46 -10.42 -2.19
CA ASN A 185 -8.76 -10.70 -1.59
C ASN A 185 -8.68 -11.91 -0.63
N ARG A 186 -9.52 -11.92 0.42
CA ARG A 186 -9.62 -13.02 1.40
C ARG A 186 -10.97 -13.76 1.28
N ARG A 187 -11.24 -14.33 0.11
CA ARG A 187 -12.43 -15.16 -0.16
C ARG A 187 -12.02 -16.55 -0.62
N TYR A 188 -11.91 -17.46 0.35
CA TYR A 188 -11.47 -18.85 0.15
C TYR A 188 -12.54 -19.77 -0.46
N ASP A 189 -13.79 -19.30 -0.49
CA ASP A 189 -14.98 -20.05 -0.85
C ASP A 189 -15.41 -19.86 -2.31
N VAL A 190 -15.08 -18.71 -2.92
CA VAL A 190 -15.56 -18.32 -4.26
C VAL A 190 -14.42 -18.08 -5.25
N LEU A 191 -13.30 -17.48 -4.79
CA LEU A 191 -12.21 -17.12 -5.68
C LEU A 191 -11.17 -18.26 -5.77
N PRO A 192 -10.65 -18.58 -6.97
CA PRO A 192 -9.48 -19.44 -7.07
C PRO A 192 -8.25 -18.72 -6.46
N PRO A 193 -7.16 -19.45 -6.15
CA PRO A 193 -5.96 -18.84 -5.56
C PRO A 193 -5.37 -17.70 -6.39
N VAL A 194 -5.40 -17.81 -7.72
CA VAL A 194 -4.98 -16.78 -8.68
C VAL A 194 -5.84 -16.91 -9.93
N VAL A 195 -6.30 -15.79 -10.48
CA VAL A 195 -6.99 -15.71 -11.76
C VAL A 195 -6.44 -14.54 -12.56
N ARG A 196 -6.30 -14.68 -13.87
CA ARG A 196 -5.92 -13.55 -14.74
C ARG A 196 -7.17 -12.81 -15.18
N LEU A 197 -7.17 -11.50 -15.03
CA LEU A 197 -8.30 -10.63 -15.38
C LEU A 197 -8.05 -9.95 -16.74
N THR A 198 -9.13 -9.76 -17.51
CA THR A 198 -9.12 -8.82 -18.63
C THR A 198 -9.16 -7.37 -18.09
N PRO A 199 -8.83 -6.35 -18.89
CA PRO A 199 -8.95 -4.95 -18.45
C PRO A 199 -10.32 -4.60 -17.86
N GLU A 200 -11.41 -5.08 -18.47
CA GLU A 200 -12.77 -4.86 -18.00
C GLU A 200 -13.02 -5.52 -16.64
N TRP A 201 -12.56 -6.75 -16.44
CA TRP A 201 -12.69 -7.45 -15.17
C TRP A 201 -11.79 -6.88 -14.08
N ALA A 202 -10.61 -6.39 -14.44
CA ALA A 202 -9.73 -5.68 -13.52
C ALA A 202 -10.35 -4.36 -13.06
N ALA A 203 -10.96 -3.59 -13.98
CA ALA A 203 -11.71 -2.39 -13.63
C ALA A 203 -12.95 -2.70 -12.77
N ALA A 204 -13.65 -3.80 -13.07
CA ALA A 204 -14.75 -4.25 -12.22
C ALA A 204 -14.27 -4.64 -10.81
N ALA A 205 -13.15 -5.37 -10.69
CA ALA A 205 -12.55 -5.73 -9.40
C ALA A 205 -12.10 -4.49 -8.61
N PHE A 206 -11.48 -3.52 -9.28
CA PHE A 206 -11.14 -2.22 -8.71
C PHE A 206 -12.39 -1.49 -8.20
N MET A 207 -13.46 -1.40 -8.99
CA MET A 207 -14.69 -0.71 -8.61
C MET A 207 -15.46 -1.42 -7.50
N LEU A 208 -15.48 -2.76 -7.50
CA LEU A 208 -16.07 -3.53 -6.41
C LEU A 208 -15.28 -3.34 -5.11
N GLY A 209 -13.95 -3.35 -5.22
CA GLY A 209 -13.04 -3.13 -4.09
C GLY A 209 -13.35 -4.05 -2.92
N GLU A 210 -13.71 -5.30 -3.23
CA GLU A 210 -14.20 -6.26 -2.25
C GLU A 210 -13.08 -6.64 -1.29
N SER A 211 -13.43 -6.61 -0.01
CA SER A 211 -12.57 -7.04 1.08
C SER A 211 -13.40 -7.57 2.23
N VAL A 212 -12.71 -7.98 3.30
CA VAL A 212 -13.32 -8.43 4.54
C VAL A 212 -12.80 -7.55 5.66
N GLU A 213 -13.70 -7.04 6.49
CA GLU A 213 -13.34 -6.27 7.67
C GLU A 213 -12.46 -7.12 8.59
N THR A 214 -11.37 -6.52 9.05
CA THR A 214 -10.40 -7.20 9.92
C THR A 214 -10.35 -6.50 11.26
N SER A 215 -9.71 -7.12 12.25
CA SER A 215 -9.47 -6.48 13.54
C SER A 215 -8.69 -5.16 13.44
N ALA A 216 -8.07 -4.88 12.29
CA ALA A 216 -7.31 -3.67 12.06
C ALA A 216 -8.15 -2.46 11.59
N GLY A 217 -9.42 -2.65 11.22
CA GLY A 217 -10.36 -1.57 10.91
C GLY A 217 -11.35 -1.38 12.05
N ASP A 218 -12.53 -2.01 11.97
CA ASP A 218 -13.51 -2.05 13.06
C ASP A 218 -13.56 -3.45 13.71
N PRO A 219 -12.99 -3.62 14.92
CA PRO A 219 -13.01 -4.89 15.65
C PRO A 219 -14.41 -5.45 15.92
N THR A 220 -15.45 -4.61 15.89
CA THR A 220 -16.84 -5.04 16.12
C THR A 220 -17.51 -5.63 14.86
N GLN A 221 -16.89 -5.44 13.70
CA GLN A 221 -17.43 -5.82 12.40
C GLN A 221 -16.57 -6.87 11.69
N VAL A 222 -15.59 -7.47 12.37
CA VAL A 222 -14.68 -8.48 11.82
C VAL A 222 -15.45 -9.58 11.09
N GLY A 223 -15.03 -9.88 9.86
CA GLY A 223 -15.67 -10.87 9.01
C GLY A 223 -16.82 -10.33 8.14
N LYS A 224 -17.26 -9.09 8.33
CA LYS A 224 -18.23 -8.46 7.42
C LYS A 224 -17.58 -8.09 6.09
N GLN A 225 -18.36 -8.22 5.02
CA GLN A 225 -17.94 -7.81 3.69
C GLN A 225 -17.87 -6.29 3.61
N LEU A 226 -16.77 -5.79 3.09
CA LEU A 226 -16.52 -4.38 2.87
C LEU A 226 -16.26 -4.14 1.38
N ARG A 227 -16.82 -3.06 0.83
CA ARG A 227 -16.60 -2.65 -0.56
C ARG A 227 -16.15 -1.20 -0.58
N VAL A 228 -14.93 -0.97 -1.05
CA VAL A 228 -14.34 0.37 -1.15
C VAL A 228 -13.64 0.46 -2.49
N VAL A 229 -14.11 1.33 -3.39
CA VAL A 229 -13.51 1.53 -4.72
C VAL A 229 -11.99 1.68 -4.63
N GLY A 230 -11.28 0.88 -5.41
CA GLY A 230 -9.82 0.83 -5.44
C GLY A 230 -9.15 0.43 -4.13
N THR A 231 -9.90 -0.14 -3.18
CA THR A 231 -9.48 -0.31 -1.78
C THR A 231 -8.99 1.01 -1.16
N ASN A 232 -9.51 2.14 -1.64
CA ASN A 232 -9.05 3.49 -1.36
C ASN A 232 -10.16 4.32 -0.69
N PRO A 233 -10.24 4.36 0.65
CA PRO A 233 -11.25 5.16 1.35
C PRO A 233 -10.96 6.67 1.28
N PHE A 234 -9.89 7.09 0.60
CA PHE A 234 -9.40 8.46 0.58
C PHE A 234 -9.71 9.20 -0.73
N ILE A 235 -10.46 8.58 -1.64
CA ILE A 235 -10.88 9.21 -2.90
C ILE A 235 -11.57 10.55 -2.63
N VAL A 236 -11.27 11.53 -3.50
CA VAL A 236 -11.91 12.85 -3.52
C VAL A 236 -12.55 13.04 -4.88
N GLY A 237 -13.84 13.37 -4.92
CA GLY A 237 -14.61 13.51 -6.16
C GLY A 237 -15.27 12.19 -6.60
N SER A 238 -15.54 12.08 -7.90
CA SER A 238 -16.24 10.95 -8.51
C SER A 238 -15.41 9.66 -8.42
N GLN A 239 -16.07 8.56 -8.03
CA GLN A 239 -15.51 7.21 -8.02
C GLN A 239 -15.66 6.50 -9.37
N ASP A 240 -16.71 6.81 -10.12
CA ASP A 240 -16.91 6.28 -11.48
C ASP A 240 -15.82 6.78 -12.45
N GLU A 241 -15.37 8.04 -12.28
CA GLU A 241 -14.23 8.60 -12.99
C GLU A 241 -12.94 7.79 -12.70
N GLU A 242 -12.70 7.38 -11.45
CA GLU A 242 -11.54 6.57 -11.08
C GLU A 242 -11.53 5.23 -11.83
N GLY A 243 -12.69 4.56 -11.91
CA GLY A 243 -12.85 3.31 -12.65
C GLY A 243 -12.64 3.48 -14.16
N ASN A 244 -13.16 4.56 -14.73
CA ASN A 244 -13.00 4.87 -16.15
C ASN A 244 -11.54 5.18 -16.50
N ILE A 245 -10.86 5.99 -15.67
CA ILE A 245 -9.42 6.27 -15.84
C ILE A 245 -8.63 4.97 -15.73
N PHE A 246 -8.88 4.15 -14.70
CA PHE A 246 -8.20 2.87 -14.52
C PHE A 246 -8.35 1.95 -15.75
N LEU A 247 -9.57 1.79 -16.25
CA LEU A 247 -9.84 1.01 -17.45
C LEU A 247 -9.10 1.55 -18.68
N ASN A 248 -9.10 2.88 -18.86
CA ASN A 248 -8.41 3.53 -19.97
C ASN A 248 -6.89 3.31 -19.91
N ILE A 249 -6.30 3.41 -18.71
CA ILE A 249 -4.88 3.11 -18.50
C ILE A 249 -4.58 1.65 -18.89
N LEU A 250 -5.39 0.68 -18.43
CA LEU A 250 -5.18 -0.72 -18.78
C LEU A 250 -5.32 -0.99 -20.28
N ARG A 251 -6.30 -0.39 -20.95
CA ARG A 251 -6.50 -0.54 -22.41
C ARG A 251 -5.36 0.05 -23.22
N ASN A 252 -4.82 1.19 -22.80
CA ASN A 252 -3.70 1.85 -23.47
C ASN A 252 -2.36 1.17 -23.20
N ASN A 253 -2.29 0.30 -22.18
CA ASN A 253 -1.07 -0.40 -21.77
C ASN A 253 -1.31 -1.92 -21.74
N PRO A 254 -1.47 -2.58 -22.89
CA PRO A 254 -1.87 -4.00 -22.97
C PRO A 254 -0.84 -4.98 -22.39
N ASP A 255 0.39 -4.52 -22.15
CA ASP A 255 1.43 -5.28 -21.46
C ASP A 255 1.18 -5.44 -19.95
N ILE A 256 0.39 -4.55 -19.34
CA ILE A 256 0.03 -4.62 -17.92
C ILE A 256 -0.92 -5.79 -17.71
N GLN A 257 -0.54 -6.71 -16.83
CA GLN A 257 -1.36 -7.87 -16.51
C GLN A 257 -2.00 -7.69 -15.14
N SER A 258 -3.31 -7.93 -15.06
CA SER A 258 -4.06 -7.84 -13.81
C SER A 258 -4.47 -9.22 -13.31
N PHE A 259 -4.41 -9.41 -12.00
CA PHE A 259 -4.76 -10.65 -11.30
C PHE A 259 -5.57 -10.36 -10.05
#